data_AF-A4C5X3-F1
#
_entry.id   AF-A4C5X3-F1
#
_cell.length_a   1.000
_cell.length_b   1.000
_cell.length_c   1.000
_cell.angle_alpha   90.00
_cell.angle_beta   90.00
_cell.angle_gamma   90.00
#
_symmetry.space_group_name_H-M   'P 1'
#
loop_
_entity.id
_entity.type
_entity.pdbx_description
1 polymer ?
#
loop_
_entity_poly.entity_id
_entity_poly.type
_entity_poly.pdbx_seq_one_letter_code
_entity_poly.pdbx_strand_id
1 'polypeptide(L)' 'MQIKSEKSGLEYEPYIRLPKNYTQSNKKYPLVLLNDRGYSVAAASGIVHLMAGRDIEDVIIVGAKDMTL' A
#
# COMPACT_ATOMS: atom_id res chain seq x y z
N MET A 1 12.59 4.15 -1.76
CA MET A 1 12.64 3.49 -3.09
C MET A 1 11.84 4.35 -4.04
N GLN A 2 12.39 4.71 -5.19
CA GLN A 2 11.69 5.49 -6.20
C GLN A 2 11.46 4.63 -7.44
N ILE A 3 10.28 4.75 -8.05
CA ILE A 3 9.88 4.04 -9.26
C ILE A 3 9.60 5.10 -10.32
N LYS A 4 10.32 5.04 -11.43
CA LYS A 4 10.03 5.85 -12.60
C LYS A 4 9.09 5.11 -13.53
N SER A 5 8.01 5.75 -13.93
CA SER A 5 7.11 5.23 -14.94
C SER A 5 7.71 5.47 -16.33
N GLU A 6 8.00 4.41 -17.09
CA GLU A 6 8.46 4.55 -18.48
C GLU A 6 7.41 5.20 -19.38
N LYS A 7 6.13 4.95 -19.09
CA LYS A 7 4.99 5.47 -19.87
C LYS A 7 4.75 6.96 -19.65
N SER A 8 4.90 7.45 -18.42
CA SER A 8 4.58 8.85 -18.08
C SER A 8 5.80 9.71 -17.79
N GLY A 9 6.97 9.10 -17.60
CA GLY A 9 8.18 9.78 -17.14
C GLY A 9 8.16 10.21 -15.67
N LEU A 10 7.00 10.11 -14.99
CA LEU A 10 6.82 10.52 -13.60
C LEU A 10 7.55 9.59 -12.63
N GLU A 11 8.05 10.20 -11.55
CA GLU A 11 8.68 9.50 -10.44
C GLU A 11 7.70 9.37 -9.27
N TYR A 12 7.65 8.17 -8.70
CA TYR A 12 6.80 7.83 -7.58
C TYR A 12 7.65 7.25 -6.45
N GLU A 13 7.45 7.71 -5.23
CA GLU A 13 8.11 7.14 -4.04
C GLU A 13 7.19 6.25 -3.16
N PRO A 14 6.72 5.08 -3.62
CA PRO A 14 5.58 4.37 -3.01
C PRO A 14 5.69 4.19 -1.49
N TYR A 15 4.59 4.46 -0.79
CA TYR A 15 4.42 4.03 0.59
C TYR A 15 3.89 2.59 0.57
N ILE A 16 4.52 1.70 1.34
CA ILE A 16 4.15 0.29 1.39
C ILE A 16 3.91 -0.09 2.84
N ARG A 17 2.71 -0.57 3.15
CA ARG A 17 2.38 -1.18 4.44
C ARG A 17 2.17 -2.67 4.25
N LEU A 18 2.92 -3.44 5.03
CA LEU A 18 2.88 -4.90 5.03
C LEU A 18 2.07 -5.42 6.22
N PRO A 19 1.42 -6.59 6.10
CA PRO A 19 0.88 -7.32 7.23
C PRO A 19 1.96 -7.66 8.27
N LYS A 20 1.59 -7.74 9.57
CA LYS A 20 2.54 -7.94 10.68
C LYS A 20 3.46 -9.15 10.50
N ASN A 21 2.94 -10.25 9.92
CA ASN A 21 3.67 -11.51 9.76
C ASN A 21 4.11 -11.77 8.32
N TYR A 22 4.20 -10.72 7.49
CA TYR A 22 4.51 -10.85 6.06
C TYR A 22 5.81 -11.63 5.81
N THR A 23 6.87 -11.37 6.58
CA THR A 23 8.20 -12.00 6.38
C THR A 23 8.31 -13.42 6.94
N GLN A 24 7.32 -13.87 7.71
CA GLN A 24 7.36 -15.16 8.41
C GLN A 24 6.75 -16.30 7.57
N SER A 25 6.18 -15.99 6.41
CA SER A 25 5.54 -16.97 5.54
C SER A 25 5.64 -16.58 4.07
N ASN A 26 5.47 -17.56 3.17
CA ASN A 26 5.31 -17.30 1.74
C ASN A 26 3.84 -17.09 1.34
N LYS A 27 2.97 -16.72 2.29
CA LYS A 27 1.55 -16.45 2.04
C LYS A 27 1.41 -15.32 1.01
N LYS A 28 0.47 -15.49 0.08
CA LYS A 28 0.08 -14.44 -0.87
C LYS A 28 -1.02 -13.58 -0.24
N TYR A 29 -0.94 -12.28 -0.45
CA TYR A 29 -1.87 -11.29 0.07
C TYR A 29 -2.42 -10.46 -1.08
N PRO A 30 -3.69 -10.04 -1.04
CA PRO A 30 -4.20 -9.06 -1.97
C PRO A 30 -3.44 -7.73 -1.86
N LEU A 31 -3.43 -7.00 -2.97
CA LEU A 31 -2.84 -5.68 -3.07
C LEU A 31 -3.95 -4.63 -3.17
N VAL A 32 -3.94 -3.67 -2.25
CA VAL A 32 -4.76 -2.46 -2.33
C VAL A 32 -3.87 -1.32 -2.81
N LEU A 33 -4.10 -0.85 -4.03
CA LEU A 33 -3.40 0.28 -4.62
C LEU A 33 -4.23 1.55 -4.42
N LEU A 34 -3.63 2.55 -3.77
CA LEU A 34 -4.25 3.85 -3.49
C LEU A 34 -3.52 4.93 -4.28
N ASN A 35 -4.28 5.79 -4.95
CA ASN A 35 -3.77 6.86 -5.81
C ASN A 35 -3.38 8.14 -5.04
N ASP A 36 -3.37 8.08 -3.71
CA ASP A 36 -2.78 9.11 -2.85
C ASP A 36 -2.03 8.46 -1.69
N ARG A 37 -1.05 9.19 -1.13
CA ARG A 37 -0.34 8.81 0.11
C ARG A 37 -0.78 9.59 1.34
N GLY A 38 -1.73 10.50 1.19
CA GLY A 38 -2.19 11.34 2.26
C GLY A 38 -3.28 10.63 3.04
N TYR A 39 -4.50 11.11 2.86
CA TYR A 39 -5.66 10.68 3.62
C TYR A 39 -6.01 9.20 3.40
N SER A 40 -5.96 8.72 2.15
CA SER A 40 -6.46 7.37 1.83
C SER A 40 -5.63 6.26 2.46
N VAL A 41 -4.31 6.43 2.52
CA VAL A 41 -3.42 5.44 3.17
C VAL A 41 -3.71 5.34 4.66
N ALA A 42 -3.90 6.47 5.34
CA ALA A 42 -4.21 6.49 6.77
C ALA A 42 -5.58 5.84 7.05
N ALA A 43 -6.60 6.21 6.28
CA ALA A 43 -7.94 5.65 6.41
C ALA A 43 -7.95 4.12 6.15
N ALA A 44 -7.37 3.68 5.05
CA ALA A 44 -7.26 2.25 4.72
C ALA A 44 -6.45 1.48 5.78
N SER A 45 -5.41 2.09 6.32
CA SER A 45 -4.61 1.48 7.38
C SER A 45 -5.43 1.28 8.66
N GLY A 46 -6.26 2.26 9.03
CA GLY A 46 -7.16 2.16 10.18
C GLY A 46 -8.21 1.05 10.01
N ILE A 47 -8.85 1.00 8.83
CA ILE A 47 -9.83 -0.05 8.51
C ILE A 47 -9.19 -1.43 8.62
N VAL A 48 -8.05 -1.63 7.95
CA VAL A 48 -7.32 -2.91 7.98
C VAL A 48 -6.85 -3.25 9.38
N HIS A 49 -6.41 -2.28 10.17
CA HIS A 49 -6.02 -2.53 11.56
C HIS A 49 -7.15 -3.10 12.41
N LEU A 50 -8.39 -2.66 12.18
CA LEU A 50 -9.55 -3.07 12.97
C LEU A 50 -10.20 -4.37 12.46
N MET A 51 -10.17 -4.60 11.14
CA MET A 51 -10.97 -5.65 10.49
C MET A 51 -10.15 -6.83 9.98
N ALA A 52 -8.83 -6.68 9.77
CA ALA A 52 -8.02 -7.75 9.20
C ALA A 52 -7.89 -8.96 10.15
N GLY A 53 -7.99 -10.16 9.57
CA GLY A 53 -7.98 -11.41 10.31
C GLY A 53 -9.30 -11.73 11.04
N ARG A 54 -10.31 -10.85 10.92
CA ARG A 54 -11.65 -11.04 11.48
C ARG A 54 -12.71 -11.02 10.38
N ASP A 55 -12.86 -9.88 9.73
CA ASP A 55 -13.92 -9.60 8.75
C ASP A 55 -13.37 -9.47 7.34
N ILE A 56 -12.10 -9.08 7.20
CA ILE A 56 -11.38 -9.03 5.92
C ILE A 56 -10.05 -9.76 6.05
N GLU A 57 -9.50 -10.21 4.93
CA GLU A 57 -8.15 -10.75 4.91
C GLU A 57 -7.09 -9.66 5.12
N ASP A 58 -5.91 -10.06 5.60
CA ASP A 58 -4.75 -9.18 5.59
C ASP A 58 -4.39 -8.77 4.15
N VAL A 59 -3.99 -7.52 3.96
CA VAL A 59 -3.64 -6.97 2.65
C VAL A 59 -2.32 -6.22 2.68
N ILE A 60 -1.67 -6.12 1.53
CA ILE A 60 -0.59 -5.16 1.29
C ILE A 60 -1.22 -3.87 0.80
N ILE A 61 -0.92 -2.75 1.45
CA ILE A 61 -1.37 -1.43 1.00
C ILE A 61 -0.20 -0.72 0.33
N VAL A 62 -0.41 -0.27 -0.91
CA VAL A 62 0.54 0.58 -1.63
C VAL A 62 -0.11 1.91 -1.93
N GLY A 63 0.44 2.99 -1.39
CA GLY A 63 0.07 4.35 -1.76
C GLY A 63 1.06 4.90 -2.79
N ALA A 64 0.57 5.37 -3.93
CA ALA A 64 1.36 6.08 -4.93
C ALA A 64 0.96 7.55 -4.95
N LYS A 65 1.94 8.44 -4.83
CA LYS A 65 1.83 9.86 -5.08
C LYS A 65 2.93 10.22 -6.06
N ASP A 66 2.57 10.93 -7.11
CA ASP A 66 3.49 11.53 -8.06
C ASP A 66 4.32 12.61 -7.35
N MET A 67 5.63 12.63 -7.63
CA MET A 67 6.51 13.72 -7.22
C MET A 67 6.45 14.83 -8.28
N THR A 68 5.30 15.50 -8.36
CA THR A 68 5.18 16.76 -9.09
C THR A 68 5.18 17.88 -8.04
N LEU A 69 6.10 18.84 -8.20
CA LEU A 69 6.27 20.01 -7.30
C LEU A 69 5.03 20.92 -7.31
#